data_AF-A0A9D3M315-F1
#
_entry.id   AF-A0A9D3M315-F1
#
_cell.length_a   1.000
_cell.length_b   1.000
_cell.length_c   1.000
_cell.angle_alpha   90.00
_cell.angle_beta   90.00
_cell.angle_gamma   90.00
#
_symmetry.space_group_name_H-M   'P 1'
#
loop_
_entity.id
_entity.type
_entity.pdbx_description
1 polymer ?
#
loop_
_entity_poly.entity_id
_entity_poly.type
_entity_poly.pdbx_seq_one_letter_code
_entity_poly.pdbx_strand_id
1 'polypeptide(L)'
;MSELKLKIVDFKPGMELKVKGVPKPNIDRFNINVCDSKENITLHFDARFNYGNSHRVIVLDSRKNGRWQDAVEDGNFPFEWGKEFEVRPRTGRH
;
A
#
# COMPACT_ATOMS: atom_id res chain seq x y z
N MET A 1 -9.25 -8.58 10.18
CA MET A 1 -8.46 -8.57 8.93
C MET A 1 -7.35 -9.60 9.05
N SER A 2 -7.11 -10.39 8.01
CA SER A 2 -5.92 -11.25 7.91
C SER A 2 -4.75 -10.41 7.41
N GLU A 3 -3.59 -10.52 8.05
CA GLU A 3 -2.35 -9.82 7.68
C GLU A 3 -1.32 -10.84 7.22
N LEU A 4 -0.72 -10.64 6.04
CA LEU A 4 0.47 -11.38 5.61
C LEU A 4 1.70 -10.54 5.93
N LYS A 5 2.61 -11.09 6.74
CA LYS A 5 3.90 -10.48 7.03
C LYS A 5 5.02 -11.30 6.38
N LEU A 6 5.80 -10.65 5.53
CA LEU A 6 7.00 -11.23 4.92
C LEU A 6 8.21 -10.43 5.39
N LYS A 7 9.27 -11.12 5.80
CA LYS A 7 10.55 -10.49 6.16
C LYS A 7 11.56 -10.80 5.05
N ILE A 8 11.99 -9.77 4.34
CA ILE A 8 13.07 -9.85 3.36
C ILE A 8 14.31 -9.26 4.02
N VAL A 9 15.38 -10.04 4.12
CA VAL A 9 16.60 -9.63 4.86
C VAL A 9 17.45 -8.65 4.05
N ASP A 10 17.32 -8.63 2.72
CA ASP A 10 18.25 -7.91 1.84
C ASP A 10 17.56 -7.27 0.63
N PHE A 11 16.54 -6.42 0.88
CA PHE A 11 15.88 -5.64 -0.19
C PHE A 11 16.68 -4.37 -0.50
N LYS A 12 17.37 -4.36 -1.65
CA LYS A 12 18.34 -3.31 -2.04
C LYS A 12 17.83 -2.40 -3.16
N PRO A 13 18.39 -1.19 -3.29
CA PRO A 13 18.22 -0.37 -4.49
C PRO A 13 18.50 -1.20 -5.77
N GLY A 14 17.63 -1.09 -6.76
CA GLY A 14 17.69 -1.86 -8.01
C GLY A 14 16.85 -3.15 -7.99
N MET A 15 16.36 -3.60 -6.83
CA MET A 15 15.39 -4.70 -6.76
C MET A 15 13.96 -4.22 -7.04
N GLU A 16 13.13 -5.09 -7.62
CA GLU A 16 11.73 -4.82 -7.92
C GLU A 16 10.82 -5.60 -6.95
N LEU A 17 9.91 -4.92 -6.27
CA LEU A 17 8.82 -5.54 -5.52
C LEU A 17 7.59 -5.64 -6.42
N LYS A 18 7.05 -6.85 -6.58
CA LYS A 18 5.76 -7.10 -7.25
C LYS A 18 4.78 -7.71 -6.27
N VAL A 19 3.61 -7.09 -6.14
CA VAL A 19 2.52 -7.61 -5.32
C VAL A 19 1.34 -7.87 -6.22
N LYS A 20 0.90 -9.13 -6.26
CA LYS A 20 -0.32 -9.56 -6.93
C LYS A 20 -1.36 -9.98 -5.91
N GLY A 21 -2.61 -9.69 -6.20
CA GLY A 21 -3.71 -10.07 -5.32
C GLY A 21 -5.07 -9.89 -5.96
N VAL A 22 -6.08 -10.47 -5.32
CA VAL A 22 -7.48 -10.30 -5.70
C VAL A 22 -8.20 -9.72 -4.48
N PRO A 23 -8.69 -8.47 -4.55
CA PRO A 23 -9.51 -7.88 -3.49
C PRO A 23 -10.79 -8.69 -3.35
N LYS A 24 -11.10 -9.18 -2.15
CA LYS A 24 -12.36 -9.88 -1.91
C LYS A 24 -13.54 -8.93 -2.17
N PRO A 25 -14.72 -9.45 -2.57
CA PRO A 25 -15.93 -8.64 -2.66
C PRO A 25 -16.22 -7.87 -1.37
N ASN A 26 -16.68 -6.62 -1.52
CA ASN A 26 -17.14 -5.75 -0.44
C ASN A 26 -16.10 -5.41 0.64
N ILE A 27 -14.79 -5.51 0.35
CA ILE A 27 -13.79 -4.95 1.27
C ILE A 27 -13.76 -3.43 1.14
N ASP A 28 -13.67 -2.74 2.28
CA ASP A 28 -13.56 -1.28 2.33
C ASP A 28 -12.22 -0.79 1.76
N ARG A 29 -11.14 -1.54 2.03
CA ARG A 29 -9.77 -1.21 1.63
C ARG A 29 -8.81 -2.40 1.72
N PHE A 30 -7.66 -2.27 1.09
CA PHE A 30 -6.45 -3.05 1.40
C PHE A 30 -5.23 -2.13 1.43
N ASN A 31 -4.18 -2.55 2.15
CA ASN A 31 -2.92 -1.82 2.15
C ASN A 31 -1.70 -2.73 1.97
N ILE A 32 -0.65 -2.12 1.44
CA ILE A 32 0.69 -2.69 1.31
C ILE A 32 1.63 -1.76 2.08
N ASN A 33 2.33 -2.31 3.07
CA ASN A 33 3.30 -1.56 3.86
C ASN A 33 4.71 -2.06 3.57
N VAL A 34 5.61 -1.14 3.22
CA VAL A 34 7.06 -1.38 3.19
C VAL A 34 7.66 -0.65 4.38
N CYS A 35 8.23 -1.40 5.33
CA CYS A 35 8.59 -0.86 6.64
C CYS A 35 9.74 -1.64 7.28
N ASP A 36 10.52 -0.94 8.11
CA ASP A 36 11.47 -1.57 9.02
C ASP A 36 10.76 -2.04 10.30
N SER A 37 9.72 -1.32 10.72
CA SER A 37 8.88 -1.65 11.86
C SER A 37 7.46 -1.08 11.69
N LYS A 38 6.52 -1.46 12.56
CA LYS A 38 5.16 -0.89 12.57
C LYS A 38 5.13 0.61 12.87
N GLU A 39 6.19 1.13 13.47
CA GLU A 39 6.34 2.55 13.81
C GLU A 39 7.05 3.34 12.71
N ASN A 40 7.81 2.65 11.85
CA ASN A 40 8.61 3.22 10.77
C ASN A 40 8.24 2.57 9.44
N ILE A 41 7.22 3.15 8.79
CA ILE A 41 6.70 2.72 7.48
C ILE A 41 7.23 3.69 6.42
N THR A 42 8.06 3.20 5.51
CA THR A 42 8.62 3.97 4.40
C THR A 42 7.57 4.22 3.32
N LEU A 43 6.71 3.23 3.05
CA LEU A 43 5.59 3.34 2.12
C LEU A 43 4.35 2.68 2.74
N HIS A 44 3.31 3.46 2.97
CA HIS A 44 1.96 3.00 3.19
C HIS A 44 1.16 3.23 1.91
N PHE A 45 0.86 2.17 1.18
CA PHE A 45 -0.05 2.19 0.04
C PHE A 45 -1.41 1.69 0.51
N ASP A 46 -2.44 2.55 0.56
CA ASP A 46 -3.78 2.22 1.07
C ASP A 46 -4.85 2.46 0.01
N ALA A 47 -5.24 1.39 -0.70
CA ALA A 47 -6.28 1.43 -1.69
C ALA A 47 -7.66 1.33 -1.01
N ARG A 48 -8.41 2.45 -1.02
CA ARG A 48 -9.72 2.58 -0.39
C ARG A 48 -10.83 2.48 -1.44
N PHE A 49 -11.59 1.40 -1.42
CA PHE A 49 -12.81 1.26 -2.21
C PHE A 49 -13.90 2.17 -1.64
N ASN A 50 -14.15 2.05 -0.34
CA ASN A 50 -15.10 2.84 0.43
C ASN A 50 -14.66 2.83 1.90
N TYR A 51 -13.97 3.87 2.36
CA TYR A 51 -13.46 3.93 3.73
C TYR A 51 -13.55 5.35 4.29
N GLY A 52 -14.44 5.55 5.27
CA GLY A 52 -14.74 6.87 5.80
C GLY A 52 -15.34 7.77 4.72
N ASN A 53 -14.72 8.93 4.47
CA ASN A 53 -15.13 9.84 3.40
C ASN A 53 -14.39 9.60 2.07
N SER A 54 -13.41 8.70 2.06
CA SER A 54 -12.58 8.39 0.89
C SER A 54 -13.22 7.26 0.06
N HIS A 55 -13.52 7.54 -1.20
CA HIS A 55 -14.16 6.59 -2.11
C HIS A 55 -13.35 6.45 -3.39
N ARG A 56 -12.93 5.22 -3.73
CA ARG A 56 -12.10 4.91 -4.90
C ARG A 56 -10.87 5.83 -5.01
N VAL A 57 -10.06 5.85 -3.95
CA VAL A 57 -8.80 6.60 -3.91
C VAL A 57 -7.68 5.72 -3.38
N ILE A 58 -6.46 5.99 -3.83
CA ILE A 58 -5.23 5.46 -3.26
C ILE A 58 -4.68 6.53 -2.32
N VAL A 59 -4.47 6.18 -1.06
CA VAL A 59 -3.76 7.05 -0.12
C VAL A 59 -2.34 6.54 0.04
N LEU A 60 -1.38 7.41 -0.25
CA LEU A 60 0.04 7.18 -0.04
C LEU A 60 0.49 8.00 1.16
N ASP A 61 1.14 7.36 2.12
CA ASP A 61 1.70 8.03 3.30
C ASP A 61 2.98 7.34 3.76
N SER A 62 3.66 7.92 4.73
CA SER A 62 4.73 7.31 5.49
C SER A 62 4.46 7.45 6.98
N ARG A 63 5.11 6.60 7.79
CA ARG A 63 5.02 6.67 9.25
C ARG A 63 6.41 6.73 9.83
N LYS A 64 6.71 7.73 10.65
CA LYS A 64 8.01 7.90 11.30
C LYS A 64 7.81 8.03 12.80
N ASN A 65 8.52 7.22 13.59
CA ASN A 65 8.42 7.20 15.06
C ASN A 65 6.96 7.12 15.54
N GLY A 66 6.17 6.27 14.89
CA GLY A 66 4.77 6.03 15.23
C GLY A 66 3.78 7.11 14.75
N ARG A 67 4.23 8.16 14.06
CA ARG A 67 3.40 9.27 13.57
C ARG A 67 3.24 9.22 12.05
N TRP A 68 2.01 9.33 11.57
CA TRP A 68 1.71 9.57 10.15
C TRP A 68 2.29 10.92 9.71
N GLN A 69 2.64 11.01 8.43
CA GLN A 69 3.24 12.20 7.84
C GLN A 69 2.18 12.87 6.93
N ASP A 70 2.62 13.51 5.85
CA ASP A 70 1.74 14.16 4.89
C ASP A 70 1.25 13.13 3.85
N ALA A 71 -0.01 12.72 4.01
CA ALA A 71 -0.66 11.82 3.08
C ALA A 71 -0.94 12.50 1.72
N VAL A 72 -0.83 11.73 0.64
CA VAL A 72 -1.21 12.11 -0.72
C VAL A 72 -2.35 11.20 -1.18
N GLU A 73 -3.42 11.80 -1.70
CA GLU A 73 -4.53 11.06 -2.31
C GLU A 73 -4.40 11.08 -3.84
N ASP A 74 -4.53 9.91 -4.46
CA ASP A 74 -4.58 9.72 -5.91
C ASP A 74 -5.93 9.10 -6.30
N GLY A 75 -6.67 9.79 -7.17
CA GLY A 75 -7.97 9.34 -7.70
C GLY A 75 -7.85 8.29 -8.81
N ASN A 76 -6.64 8.01 -9.31
CA ASN A 76 -6.41 6.95 -10.27
C ASN A 76 -6.52 5.59 -9.58
N PHE A 77 -7.74 5.04 -9.54
CA PHE A 77 -8.06 3.83 -8.80
C PHE A 77 -8.37 2.64 -9.72
N PRO A 78 -7.35 1.90 -10.21
CA PRO A 78 -7.48 0.77 -11.12
C PRO A 78 -7.81 -0.55 -10.41
N PHE A 79 -8.48 -0.51 -9.25
CA PHE A 79 -8.84 -1.71 -8.50
C PHE A 79 -10.33 -2.00 -8.58
N GLU A 80 -10.63 -3.30 -8.69
CA GLU A 80 -11.98 -3.84 -8.69
C GLU A 80 -12.04 -5.05 -7.78
N TRP A 81 -13.19 -5.25 -7.12
CA TRP A 81 -13.41 -6.47 -6.36
C TRP A 81 -13.44 -7.70 -7.27
N GLY A 82 -12.86 -8.79 -6.80
CA GLY A 82 -12.82 -10.06 -7.54
C GLY A 82 -11.89 -10.08 -8.75
N LYS A 83 -11.22 -8.95 -9.09
CA LYS A 83 -10.25 -8.88 -10.19
C LYS A 83 -8.81 -8.89 -9.67
N GLU A 84 -7.91 -9.56 -10.39
CA GLU A 84 -6.48 -9.52 -10.10
C GLU A 84 -5.93 -8.12 -10.35
N PHE A 85 -5.06 -7.67 -9.44
CA PHE A 85 -4.22 -6.51 -9.64
C PHE A 85 -2.74 -6.88 -9.55
N GLU A 86 -1.90 -5.99 -10.06
CA GLU A 86 -0.47 -5.98 -9.80
C GLU A 86 -0.03 -4.57 -9.40
N VAL A 87 0.68 -4.45 -8.27
CA VAL A 87 1.34 -3.20 -7.85
C VAL A 87 2.85 -3.39 -7.95
N ARG A 88 3.52 -2.38 -8.53
CA ARG A 88 4.97 -2.31 -8.66
C ARG A 88 5.48 -1.01 -8.03
N PRO A 89 5.65 -0.96 -6.69
CA PRO A 89 6.21 0.22 -6.04
C PRO A 89 7.63 0.45 -6.55
N ARG A 90 7.93 1.66 -7.00
CA ARG A 90 9.28 2.07 -7.42
C ARG A 90 9.78 3.14 -6.48
N THR A 91 10.96 2.95 -5.92
CA THR A 91 11.70 4.03 -5.26
C THR A 91 12.32 4.90 -6.34
N GLY A 92 11.83 6.12 -6.51
CA GLY A 92 12.43 7.07 -7.44
C GLY A 92 13.65 7.76 -6.84
N ARG A 93 14.79 7.70 -7.53
CA ARG A 93 15.57 8.89 -7.83
C ARG A 93 15.56 9.01 -9.35
N HIS A 94 14.82 9.98 -9.87
CA HIS A 94 15.32 10.66 -11.06
C HIS A 94 16.48 11.55 -10.60
#